data_AF-A0A7S0EDX8-F1
#
_entry.id   AF-A0A7S0EDX8-F1
#
_cell.length_a   1.000
_cell.length_b   1.000
_cell.length_c   1.000
_cell.angle_alpha   90.00
_cell.angle_beta   90.00
_cell.angle_gamma   90.00
#
_symmetry.space_group_name_H-M   'P 1'
#
loop_
_entity.id
_entity.type
_entity.pdbx_description
1 polymer ?
#
loop_
_entity_poly.entity_id
_entity_poly.type
_entity_poly.pdbx_seq_one_letter_code
_entity_poly.pdbx_strand_id
1 'polypeptide(L)'
;WVSPNGGIFTERGSADDGGGGWCVQESKQVQTRFDAVVVAHNGKCAERLTSKIEARDVHMLLRARFATAATGGGPGGGRMTLNSMYSLLVELPVGVMPSAEGRGGIDGAYVEHDPRLSYIGCNDAKHGGGKGNDGTEVWT
;
A
#
# COMPACT_ATOMS: atom_id res chain seq x y z
N TRP A 1 7.07 11.63 -1.62
CA TRP A 1 7.08 10.15 -1.62
C TRP A 1 8.52 9.73 -1.81
N VAL A 2 9.04 8.83 -0.98
CA VAL A 2 10.45 8.42 -1.02
C VAL A 2 10.51 6.97 -1.46
N SER A 3 11.31 6.68 -2.49
CA SER A 3 11.54 5.30 -2.93
C SER A 3 12.16 4.46 -1.79
N PRO A 4 11.69 3.21 -1.57
CA PRO A 4 12.18 2.37 -0.47
C PRO A 4 13.63 1.90 -0.64
N ASN A 5 14.31 2.25 -1.73
CA ASN A 5 15.61 1.71 -2.09
C ASN A 5 16.82 2.48 -1.54
N GLY A 6 16.64 3.72 -1.07
CA GLY A 6 17.77 4.48 -0.50
C GLY A 6 17.84 4.44 1.03
N GLY A 7 16.71 4.30 1.71
CA GLY A 7 16.64 4.05 3.14
C GLY A 7 16.85 5.28 4.02
N ILE A 8 16.67 5.06 5.33
CA ILE A 8 16.76 6.06 6.39
C ILE A 8 17.93 5.68 7.29
N PHE A 9 18.76 6.67 7.66
CA PHE A 9 19.90 6.47 8.54
C PHE A 9 20.14 7.72 9.37
N THR A 10 20.86 7.57 10.48
CA THR A 10 21.32 8.69 11.29
C THR A 10 22.72 9.09 10.86
N GLU A 11 22.94 10.38 10.66
CA GLU A 11 24.27 10.94 10.47
C GLU A 11 24.73 11.62 11.77
N ARG A 12 25.93 11.29 12.24
CA ARG A 12 26.53 11.97 13.39
C ARG A 12 27.20 13.25 12.89
N GLY A 13 26.59 14.41 13.17
CA GLY A 13 27.21 15.71 12.94
C GLY A 13 28.19 16.08 14.05
N SER A 14 29.12 16.99 13.77
CA SER A 14 29.88 17.67 14.81
C SER A 14 28.97 18.67 15.55
N ALA A 15 29.34 19.07 16.77
CA ALA A 15 28.59 20.09 17.51
C ALA A 15 28.52 21.45 16.77
N ASP A 16 29.48 21.70 15.88
CA ASP A 16 29.59 22.93 15.08
C ASP A 16 28.65 22.92 13.86
N ASP A 17 28.17 21.74 13.43
CA ASP A 17 27.26 21.57 12.28
C ASP A 17 25.77 21.48 12.69
N GLY A 18 25.44 21.91 13.92
CA GLY A 18 24.07 21.84 14.46
C GLY A 18 23.65 20.46 14.97
N GLY A 19 24.60 19.53 15.18
CA GLY A 19 24.35 18.21 15.76
C GLY A 19 23.98 17.12 14.73
N GLY A 20 23.72 15.90 15.22
CA GLY A 20 23.30 14.77 14.39
C GLY A 20 21.83 14.86 13.97
N GLY A 21 21.44 14.08 12.96
CA GLY A 21 20.05 14.05 12.50
C GLY A 21 19.73 12.84 11.61
N TRP A 22 18.45 12.72 11.26
CA TRP A 22 17.96 11.69 10.36
C TRP A 22 18.12 12.14 8.91
N CYS A 23 18.68 11.27 8.09
CA CYS A 23 18.87 11.50 6.67
C CYS A 23 18.09 10.47 5.86
N VAL A 24 17.52 10.92 4.76
CA VAL A 24 16.81 10.07 3.79
C VAL A 24 17.60 10.05 2.50
N GLN A 25 17.98 8.85 2.04
CA GLN A 25 18.63 8.67 0.75
C GLN A 25 17.60 8.25 -0.30
N GLU A 26 17.70 8.83 -1.49
CA GLU A 26 16.92 8.46 -2.66
C GLU A 26 17.84 8.47 -3.87
N SER A 27 17.87 7.38 -4.66
CA SER A 27 18.65 7.32 -5.90
C SER A 27 20.12 7.77 -5.75
N LYS A 28 20.76 7.38 -4.64
CA LYS A 28 22.14 7.73 -4.23
C LYS A 28 22.34 9.19 -3.78
N GLN A 29 21.33 10.04 -3.80
CA GLN A 29 21.40 11.39 -3.24
C GLN A 29 20.77 11.44 -1.84
N VAL A 30 21.39 12.20 -0.93
CA VAL A 30 20.81 12.50 0.38
C VAL A 30 19.94 13.73 0.21
N GLN A 31 18.64 13.58 0.45
CA GLN A 31 17.63 14.62 0.16
C GLN A 31 17.78 15.82 1.11
N THR A 32 17.77 15.58 2.43
CA THR A 32 18.02 16.58 3.48
C THR A 32 18.13 15.92 4.86
N ARG A 33 18.51 16.69 5.90
CA ARG A 33 18.55 16.28 7.31
C ARG A 33 17.25 16.68 8.03
N PHE A 34 16.76 15.81 8.90
CA PHE A 34 15.52 15.97 9.67
C PHE A 34 15.74 15.68 11.16
N ASP A 35 14.97 16.32 12.02
CA ASP A 35 14.95 16.02 13.46
C ASP A 35 14.22 14.70 13.76
N ALA A 36 13.23 14.34 12.95
CA ALA A 36 12.43 13.13 13.10
C ALA A 36 11.94 12.60 11.74
N VAL A 37 11.64 11.30 11.68
CA VAL A 37 11.09 10.63 10.50
C VAL A 37 9.87 9.79 10.89
N VAL A 38 8.78 9.94 10.14
CA VAL A 38 7.57 9.11 10.27
C VAL A 38 7.46 8.18 9.06
N VAL A 39 7.43 6.87 9.30
CA VAL A 39 7.32 5.86 8.24
C VAL A 39 5.86 5.46 8.05
N ALA A 40 5.21 6.04 7.04
CA ALA A 40 3.84 5.71 6.63
C ALA A 40 3.82 4.82 5.37
N HIS A 41 4.47 3.65 5.45
CA HIS A 41 4.52 2.68 4.35
C HIS A 41 4.04 1.31 4.82
N ASN A 42 3.57 0.46 3.90
CA ASN A 42 3.33 -0.95 4.20
C ASN A 42 4.59 -1.63 4.81
N GLY A 43 4.39 -2.71 5.58
CA GLY A 43 5.46 -3.35 6.35
C GLY A 43 6.70 -3.73 5.53
N LYS A 44 6.53 -4.26 4.32
CA LYS A 44 7.65 -4.66 3.43
C LYS A 44 8.58 -3.49 3.10
N CYS A 45 8.02 -2.35 2.73
CA CYS A 45 8.83 -1.19 2.38
C CYS A 45 9.32 -0.45 3.61
N ALA A 46 8.56 -0.45 4.71
CA ALA A 46 9.02 0.07 6.00
C ALA A 46 10.24 -0.70 6.51
N GLU A 47 10.22 -2.04 6.43
CA GLU A 47 11.37 -2.90 6.72
C GLU A 47 12.59 -2.51 5.86
N ARG A 48 12.39 -2.31 4.55
CA ARG A 48 13.47 -1.92 3.64
C ARG A 48 14.03 -0.54 3.95
N LEU A 49 13.17 0.45 4.18
CA LEU A 49 13.54 1.82 4.50
C LEU A 49 14.37 1.90 5.78
N THR A 50 14.04 1.08 6.77
CA THR A 50 14.68 1.11 8.10
C THR A 50 15.88 0.16 8.23
N SER A 51 16.24 -0.56 7.17
CA SER A 51 17.30 -1.58 7.19
C SER A 51 18.70 -1.07 7.59
N LYS A 52 18.95 0.24 7.48
CA LYS A 52 20.22 0.90 7.85
C LYS A 52 20.20 1.50 9.26
N ILE A 53 19.08 1.44 9.97
CA ILE A 53 18.94 1.97 11.33
C ILE A 53 19.52 0.94 12.31
N GLU A 54 20.39 1.37 13.22
CA GLU A 54 21.06 0.47 14.18
C GLU A 54 20.10 -0.15 15.22
N ALA A 55 18.88 0.37 15.34
CA ALA A 55 17.84 -0.10 16.25
C ALA A 55 17.21 -1.43 15.78
N ARG A 56 17.95 -2.53 15.96
CA ARG A 56 17.56 -3.88 15.55
C ARG A 56 16.20 -4.32 16.10
N ASP A 57 15.90 -3.99 17.36
CA ASP A 57 14.63 -4.39 17.99
C ASP A 57 13.43 -3.73 17.31
N VAL A 58 13.56 -2.46 16.92
CA VAL A 58 12.54 -1.73 16.16
C VAL A 58 12.41 -2.31 14.75
N HIS A 59 13.53 -2.61 14.09
CA HIS A 59 13.51 -3.22 12.77
C HIS A 59 12.84 -4.61 12.77
N MET A 60 13.03 -5.40 13.83
CA MET A 60 12.39 -6.71 13.97
C MET A 60 10.85 -6.63 14.02
N LEU A 61 10.29 -5.55 14.57
CA LEU A 61 8.84 -5.29 14.59
C LEU A 61 8.28 -4.99 13.20
N LEU A 62 9.10 -4.47 12.29
CA LEU A 62 8.67 -4.09 10.94
C LEU A 62 8.68 -5.27 9.95
N ARG A 63 9.23 -6.42 10.34
CA ARG A 63 9.31 -7.60 9.47
C ARG A 63 7.92 -8.10 9.09
N ALA A 64 7.64 -8.05 7.79
CA ALA A 64 6.41 -8.57 7.23
C ALA A 64 6.60 -10.01 6.74
N ARG A 65 5.53 -10.81 6.79
CA ARG A 65 5.43 -12.09 6.08
C ARG A 65 4.36 -12.01 5.01
N PHE A 66 4.52 -12.79 3.95
CA PHE A 66 3.49 -12.97 2.93
C PHE A 66 2.70 -14.24 3.22
N ALA A 67 1.38 -14.12 3.42
CA ALA A 67 0.47 -15.25 3.60
C ALA A 67 -0.95 -14.86 3.18
N THR A 68 -1.76 -15.87 2.84
CA THR A 68 -3.16 -15.69 2.42
C THR A 68 -4.09 -15.29 3.56
N ALA A 69 -3.70 -15.57 4.80
CA ALA A 69 -4.39 -15.18 6.01
C ALA A 69 -3.40 -14.86 7.12
N ALA A 70 -3.83 -14.12 8.13
CA ALA A 70 -3.05 -13.87 9.33
C ALA A 70 -2.87 -15.18 10.11
N THR A 71 -1.82 -15.95 9.80
CA THR A 71 -1.51 -17.22 10.45
C THR A 71 -0.73 -17.03 11.74
N GLY A 72 -1.36 -16.43 12.75
CA GLY A 72 -1.00 -16.70 14.14
C GLY A 72 -0.10 -15.72 14.90
N GLY A 73 -0.03 -16.04 16.20
CA GLY A 73 0.72 -15.40 17.27
C GLY A 73 -0.22 -14.87 18.36
N GLY A 74 -0.12 -15.38 19.59
CA GLY A 74 -0.72 -14.71 20.75
C GLY A 74 -0.22 -13.26 20.89
N PRO A 75 -0.80 -12.46 21.80
CA PRO A 75 -0.47 -11.05 21.95
C PRO A 75 1.06 -10.82 22.03
N GLY A 76 1.61 -9.99 21.14
CA GLY A 76 3.04 -9.64 21.11
C GLY A 76 3.95 -10.54 20.26
N GLY A 77 3.46 -11.65 19.68
CA GLY A 77 4.26 -12.54 18.80
C GLY A 77 4.03 -12.34 17.30
N GLY A 78 3.08 -11.48 16.92
CA GLY A 78 2.58 -11.36 15.55
C GLY A 78 3.49 -10.53 14.64
N ARG A 79 4.06 -11.16 13.60
CA ARG A 79 4.60 -10.43 12.46
C ARG A 79 3.46 -9.86 11.62
N MET A 80 3.64 -8.66 11.08
CA MET A 80 2.69 -8.09 10.12
C MET A 80 2.53 -9.06 8.96
N THR A 81 1.29 -9.42 8.63
CA THR A 81 0.99 -10.30 7.50
C THR A 81 0.48 -9.46 6.35
N LEU A 82 1.17 -9.54 5.21
CA LEU A 82 0.75 -8.95 3.95
C LEU A 82 0.18 -10.07 3.07
N ASN A 83 -0.98 -9.85 2.49
CA ASN A 83 -1.51 -10.70 1.43
C ASN A 83 -1.23 -10.06 0.07
N SER A 84 -1.05 -10.89 -0.95
CA SER A 84 -1.08 -10.43 -2.34
C SER A 84 -2.52 -10.45 -2.82
N MET A 85 -2.99 -9.34 -3.36
CA MET A 85 -4.28 -9.27 -4.05
C MET A 85 -4.03 -9.20 -5.55
N TYR A 86 -4.70 -10.07 -6.29
CA TYR A 86 -4.79 -9.95 -7.74
C TYR A 86 -5.98 -9.06 -8.06
N SER A 87 -5.79 -8.12 -8.97
CA SER A 87 -6.80 -7.16 -9.40
C SER A 87 -6.82 -7.18 -10.92
N LEU A 88 -8.01 -7.28 -11.52
CA LEU A 88 -8.19 -7.26 -12.96
C LEU A 88 -9.08 -6.06 -13.30
N LEU A 89 -8.60 -5.17 -14.15
CA LEU A 89 -9.42 -4.09 -14.70
C LEU A 89 -10.01 -4.55 -16.04
N VAL A 90 -11.32 -4.46 -16.21
CA VAL A 90 -12.01 -4.79 -17.47
C VAL A 90 -12.94 -3.66 -17.90
N GLU A 91 -13.03 -3.46 -19.21
CA GLU A 91 -14.04 -2.63 -19.85
C GLU A 91 -15.06 -3.56 -20.52
N LEU A 92 -16.33 -3.35 -20.23
CA LEU A 92 -17.43 -4.19 -20.69
C LEU A 92 -18.54 -3.31 -21.27
N PRO A 93 -19.33 -3.79 -22.25
CA PRO A 93 -20.54 -3.11 -22.66
C PRO A 93 -21.50 -2.91 -21.47
N VAL A 94 -22.17 -1.76 -21.43
CA VAL A 94 -23.25 -1.51 -20.46
C VAL A 94 -24.33 -2.58 -20.64
N GLY A 95 -24.81 -3.13 -19.52
CA GLY A 95 -25.81 -4.21 -19.51
C GLY A 95 -25.24 -5.59 -19.21
N VAL A 96 -23.92 -5.77 -19.36
CA VAL A 96 -23.26 -7.05 -19.05
C VAL A 96 -23.18 -7.28 -17.55
N MET A 97 -22.91 -6.24 -16.77
CA MET A 97 -22.85 -6.28 -15.32
C MET A 97 -24.09 -5.62 -14.70
N PRO A 98 -24.43 -5.93 -13.44
CA PRO A 98 -25.66 -5.47 -12.77
C PRO A 98 -25.72 -3.97 -12.43
N SER A 99 -24.87 -3.15 -13.05
CA SER A 99 -24.83 -1.68 -12.96
C SER A 99 -25.81 -0.97 -13.90
N ALA A 100 -26.32 -1.69 -14.91
CA ALA A 100 -26.89 -1.04 -16.07
C ALA A 100 -28.35 -0.65 -15.87
N GLU A 101 -28.56 0.67 -15.84
CA GLU A 101 -29.82 1.40 -15.91
C GLU A 101 -30.52 1.69 -14.57
N GLY A 102 -30.21 2.86 -14.04
CA GLY A 102 -30.76 3.41 -12.81
C GLY A 102 -29.77 3.26 -11.66
N ARG A 103 -29.54 4.34 -10.91
CA ARG A 103 -28.69 4.33 -9.71
C ARG A 103 -29.34 3.57 -8.53
N GLY A 104 -29.79 2.36 -8.81
CA GLY A 104 -30.16 1.29 -7.89
C GLY A 104 -29.39 -0.02 -8.19
N GLY A 105 -28.43 0.00 -9.13
CA GLY A 105 -27.42 -1.03 -9.34
C GLY A 105 -26.30 -0.97 -8.29
N ILE A 106 -25.45 -1.99 -8.25
CA ILE A 106 -24.39 -2.13 -7.24
C ILE A 106 -23.10 -1.39 -7.63
N ASP A 107 -22.52 -0.62 -6.71
CA ASP A 107 -21.18 -0.02 -6.89
C ASP A 107 -20.04 -1.04 -6.69
N GLY A 108 -20.40 -2.18 -6.11
CA GLY A 108 -19.57 -3.34 -5.94
C GLY A 108 -20.28 -4.41 -5.12
N ALA A 109 -19.74 -5.62 -5.16
CA ALA A 109 -20.29 -6.75 -4.44
C ALA A 109 -19.18 -7.73 -4.05
N TYR A 110 -19.40 -8.40 -2.92
CA TYR A 110 -18.68 -9.64 -2.62
C TYR A 110 -19.22 -10.74 -3.53
N VAL A 111 -18.31 -11.57 -4.04
CA VAL A 111 -18.68 -12.70 -4.88
C VAL A 111 -18.73 -13.94 -4.01
N GLU A 112 -19.90 -14.57 -3.98
CA GLU A 112 -20.10 -15.86 -3.34
C GLU A 112 -19.92 -16.98 -4.37
N HIS A 113 -19.51 -18.17 -3.90
CA HIS A 113 -19.36 -19.38 -4.72
C HIS A 113 -18.28 -19.35 -5.83
N ASP A 114 -17.45 -18.30 -5.92
CA ASP A 114 -16.22 -18.30 -6.71
C ASP A 114 -14.99 -18.25 -5.79
N PRO A 115 -14.09 -19.25 -5.82
CA PRO A 115 -12.93 -19.28 -4.93
C PRO A 115 -11.78 -18.34 -5.36
N ARG A 116 -11.86 -17.70 -6.52
CA ARG A 116 -10.82 -16.86 -7.13
C ARG A 116 -11.19 -15.39 -7.14
N LEU A 117 -12.49 -15.08 -7.19
CA LEU A 117 -13.01 -13.73 -7.19
C LEU A 117 -13.60 -13.42 -5.80
N SER A 118 -13.06 -12.42 -5.12
CA SER A 118 -13.52 -12.05 -3.77
C SER A 118 -14.43 -10.84 -3.76
N TYR A 119 -14.22 -9.93 -4.70
CA TYR A 119 -14.93 -8.66 -4.78
C TYR A 119 -14.90 -8.15 -6.21
N ILE A 120 -15.99 -7.49 -6.61
CA ILE A 120 -16.07 -6.70 -7.84
C ILE A 120 -16.49 -5.28 -7.50
N GLY A 121 -15.98 -4.30 -8.23
CA GLY A 121 -16.33 -2.89 -8.06
C GLY A 121 -16.49 -2.17 -9.39
N CYS A 122 -17.58 -1.42 -9.52
CA CYS A 122 -17.80 -0.52 -10.65
C CYS A 122 -16.97 0.76 -10.42
N ASN A 123 -16.00 1.03 -11.29
CA ASN A 123 -15.15 2.21 -11.16
C ASN A 123 -15.86 3.47 -11.66
N ASP A 124 -16.72 3.34 -12.66
CA ASP A 124 -17.43 4.50 -13.24
C ASP A 124 -18.47 5.09 -12.28
N ALA A 125 -19.08 4.26 -11.43
CA ALA A 125 -19.93 4.71 -10.35
C ALA A 125 -19.17 5.60 -9.35
N LYS A 126 -17.90 5.26 -9.04
CA LYS A 126 -17.05 6.02 -8.11
C LYS A 126 -16.59 7.37 -8.67
N HIS A 127 -16.36 7.45 -9.99
CA HIS A 127 -15.81 8.64 -10.64
C HIS A 127 -16.88 9.62 -11.17
N GLY A 128 -18.14 9.48 -10.73
CA GLY A 128 -19.17 10.51 -10.93
C GLY A 128 -20.01 10.34 -12.20
N GLY A 129 -20.13 9.09 -12.68
CA GLY A 129 -20.97 8.71 -13.82
C GLY A 129 -20.32 9.14 -15.14
N GLY A 130 -19.95 8.16 -15.97
CA GLY A 130 -19.32 8.36 -17.28
C GLY A 130 -20.01 9.44 -18.11
N LYS A 131 -19.55 10.68 -17.96
CA LYS A 131 -19.93 11.81 -18.81
C LYS A 131 -19.19 11.63 -20.13
N GLY A 132 -19.66 10.66 -20.90
CA GLY A 132 -19.02 10.16 -22.12
C GLY A 132 -19.29 8.67 -22.30
N ASN A 133 -20.50 8.21 -22.01
CA ASN A 133 -20.83 6.79 -22.06
C ASN A 133 -20.89 6.33 -23.52
N ASP A 134 -19.78 5.82 -24.03
CA ASP A 134 -19.64 5.19 -25.36
C ASP A 134 -20.34 3.81 -25.42
N GLY A 135 -21.20 3.50 -24.44
CA GLY A 135 -21.90 2.23 -24.29
C GLY A 135 -21.08 1.19 -23.53
N THR A 136 -20.00 1.58 -22.85
CA THR A 136 -19.14 0.72 -22.05
C THR A 136 -18.98 1.21 -20.61
N GLU A 137 -18.52 0.32 -19.74
CA GLU A 137 -18.26 0.58 -18.32
C GLU A 137 -17.05 -0.18 -17.79
N VAL A 138 -16.38 0.40 -16.79
CA VAL A 138 -15.13 -0.11 -16.23
C VAL A 138 -15.33 -0.75 -14.85
N TRP A 139 -14.81 -1.97 -14.70
CA TRP A 139 -14.91 -2.79 -13.48
C TRP A 139 -13.55 -3.28 -12.99
N THR A 140 -13.42 -3.49 -11.68
CA THR A 140 -12.28 -4.14 -11.02
C THR A 140 -12.70 -5.31 -10.17
#